data_AF-M1I124-F1
#
_entry.id   AF-M1I124-F1
#
_cell.length_a   1.000
_cell.length_b   1.000
_cell.length_c   1.000
_cell.angle_alpha   90.00
_cell.angle_beta   90.00
_cell.angle_gamma   90.00
#
_symmetry.space_group_name_H-M   'P 1'
#
loop_
_entity.id
_entity.type
_entity.pdbx_description
1 polymer ?
#
loop_
_entity_poly.entity_id
_entity_poly.type
_entity_poly.pdbx_seq_one_letter_code
_entity_poly.pdbx_strand_id
1 'polypeptide(L)'
;MISSKVEKILEEFSIKEGEEHISTYNKIAMTAKAEGYADIEAMLCAFAEEEAKIAETVGKVATELKVKKLLSDFATKEGEEHISTYNKIAMTAKAEGYADIEAMLCAFAEEEAKIAETVGKVAA
;
A
#
# COMPACT_ATOMS: atom_id res chain seq x y z
N MET A 1 -11.75 4.42 -2.06
CA MET A 1 -11.20 3.22 -2.73
C MET A 1 -10.11 3.64 -3.70
N ILE A 2 -8.89 3.19 -3.47
CA ILE A 2 -7.79 3.32 -4.44
C ILE A 2 -8.07 2.31 -5.58
N SER A 3 -8.04 2.76 -6.83
CA SER A 3 -8.33 1.88 -7.96
C SER A 3 -7.13 0.97 -8.24
N SER A 4 -7.36 -0.33 -8.40
CA SER A 4 -6.34 -1.29 -8.87
C SER A 4 -5.69 -0.88 -10.20
N LYS A 5 -6.35 -0.02 -10.98
CA LYS A 5 -5.78 0.59 -12.18
C LYS A 5 -4.66 1.57 -11.87
N VAL A 6 -4.79 2.38 -10.82
CA VAL A 6 -3.76 3.35 -10.41
C VAL A 6 -2.54 2.63 -9.88
N GLU A 7 -2.72 1.61 -9.03
CA GLU A 7 -1.61 0.76 -8.55
C GLU A 7 -0.80 0.17 -9.72
N LYS A 8 -1.49 -0.43 -10.69
CA LYS A 8 -0.84 -1.01 -11.87
C LYS A 8 -0.11 0.04 -12.73
N ILE A 9 -0.70 1.21 -12.92
CA ILE A 9 -0.05 2.30 -13.66
C ILE A 9 1.24 2.74 -12.95
N LEU A 10 1.22 2.87 -11.63
CA LEU A 10 2.40 3.29 -10.85
C LEU A 10 3.50 2.22 -10.89
N GLU A 11 3.16 0.94 -10.83
CA GLU A 11 4.13 -0.15 -11.01
C GLU A 11 4.77 -0.14 -12.39
N GLU A 12 3.96 -0.07 -13.45
CA GLU A 12 4.46 -0.02 -14.83
C GLU A 12 5.32 1.23 -15.06
N PHE A 13 4.93 2.37 -14.50
CA PHE A 13 5.69 3.61 -14.57
C PHE A 13 7.03 3.48 -13.84
N SER A 14 7.04 2.97 -12.61
CA SER A 14 8.25 2.76 -11.82
C SER A 14 9.27 1.87 -12.54
N ILE A 15 8.81 0.84 -13.25
CA ILE A 15 9.67 -0.05 -14.04
C ILE A 15 10.25 0.68 -15.25
N LYS A 16 9.41 1.42 -16.00
CA LYS A 16 9.88 2.17 -17.18
C LYS A 16 10.96 3.20 -16.83
N GLU A 17 10.72 4.00 -15.80
CA GLU A 17 11.71 4.99 -15.35
C GLU A 17 12.97 4.28 -14.81
N GLY A 18 12.80 3.25 -13.98
CA GLY A 18 13.90 2.56 -13.28
C GLY A 18 14.73 1.58 -14.12
N GLU A 19 14.25 1.18 -15.30
CA GLU A 19 14.94 0.23 -16.16
C GLU A 19 15.15 0.77 -17.57
N GLU A 20 14.06 1.11 -18.28
CA GLU A 20 14.13 1.47 -19.70
C GLU A 20 14.82 2.82 -19.92
N HIS A 21 14.40 3.87 -19.20
CA HIS A 21 14.94 5.21 -19.37
C HIS A 21 16.37 5.32 -18.83
N ILE A 22 16.67 4.77 -17.66
CA ILE A 22 18.04 4.69 -17.12
C ILE A 22 18.97 3.96 -18.10
N SER A 23 18.55 2.81 -18.64
CA SER A 23 19.36 2.07 -19.62
C SER A 23 19.63 2.90 -20.87
N THR A 24 18.63 3.65 -21.35
CA THR A 24 18.73 4.49 -22.53
C THR A 24 19.69 5.65 -22.32
N TYR A 25 19.54 6.41 -21.23
CA TYR A 25 20.44 7.52 -20.91
C TYR A 25 21.89 7.04 -20.73
N ASN A 26 22.11 5.95 -19.99
CA ASN A 26 23.45 5.40 -19.78
C ASN A 26 24.11 4.97 -21.09
N LYS A 27 23.37 4.34 -22.02
CA LYS A 27 23.90 3.95 -23.33
C LYS A 27 24.33 5.17 -24.14
N ILE A 28 23.50 6.21 -24.19
CA ILE A 28 23.81 7.43 -24.95
C ILE A 28 24.98 8.18 -24.29
N ALA A 29 25.05 8.22 -22.96
CA ALA A 29 26.16 8.83 -22.22
C ALA A 29 27.50 8.16 -22.57
N MET A 30 27.53 6.83 -22.68
CA MET A 30 28.74 6.10 -23.11
C MET A 30 29.19 6.49 -24.53
N THR A 31 28.25 6.65 -25.46
CA THR A 31 28.55 7.14 -26.82
C THR A 31 29.08 8.57 -26.79
N ALA A 32 28.43 9.47 -26.05
CA ALA A 32 28.88 10.86 -25.89
C ALA A 32 30.30 10.94 -25.33
N LYS A 33 30.62 10.11 -24.33
CA LYS A 33 31.96 9.97 -23.77
C LYS A 33 32.98 9.51 -24.81
N ALA A 34 32.65 8.49 -25.59
CA ALA A 34 33.52 7.94 -26.64
C ALA A 34 33.80 8.96 -27.75
N GLU A 35 32.85 9.84 -28.04
CA GLU A 35 32.97 10.91 -29.04
C GLU A 35 33.57 12.22 -28.47
N GLY A 36 33.87 12.28 -27.16
CA GLY A 36 34.52 13.42 -26.51
C GLY A 36 33.59 14.53 -26.05
N TYR A 37 32.27 14.30 -26.02
CA TYR A 37 31.27 15.26 -25.53
C TYR A 37 31.05 15.12 -24.01
N ALA A 38 32.04 15.52 -23.21
CA ALA A 38 32.02 15.34 -21.75
C ALA A 38 30.83 16.02 -21.05
N ASP A 39 30.42 17.21 -21.48
CA ASP A 39 29.28 17.91 -20.88
C ASP A 39 27.95 17.17 -21.16
N ILE A 40 27.83 16.54 -22.33
CA ILE A 40 26.64 15.76 -22.71
C ILE A 40 26.62 14.44 -21.95
N GLU A 41 27.76 13.76 -21.80
CA GLU A 41 27.88 12.58 -20.92
C GLU A 41 27.39 12.92 -19.50
N ALA A 42 27.93 13.99 -18.91
CA ALA A 42 27.59 14.37 -17.54
C ALA A 42 26.09 14.69 -17.38
N MET A 43 25.50 15.41 -18.33
CA MET A 43 24.06 15.70 -18.34
C MET A 43 23.22 14.43 -18.43
N LEU A 44 23.55 13.49 -19.31
CA LEU A 44 22.80 12.24 -19.49
C LEU A 44 22.93 11.32 -18.27
N CYS A 45 24.10 11.25 -17.64
CA CYS A 45 24.28 10.55 -16.37
C CYS A 45 23.41 11.16 -15.26
N ALA A 46 23.32 12.50 -15.18
CA ALA A 46 22.46 13.17 -14.22
C ALA A 46 20.97 12.87 -14.46
N PHE A 47 20.51 12.79 -15.72
CA PHE A 47 19.14 12.36 -16.03
C PHE A 47 18.89 10.91 -15.63
N ALA A 48 19.83 9.99 -15.87
CA ALA A 48 19.70 8.62 -15.40
C ALA A 48 19.55 8.54 -13.86
N GLU A 49 20.29 9.36 -13.11
CA GLU A 49 20.13 9.45 -11.64
C GLU A 49 18.77 10.04 -11.22
N GLU A 50 18.23 10.99 -11.99
CA GLU A 50 16.91 11.55 -11.75
C GLU A 50 15.80 10.52 -11.99
N GLU A 51 15.87 9.75 -13.08
CA GLU A 51 14.92 8.67 -13.35
C GLU A 51 14.97 7.59 -12.26
N ALA A 52 16.14 7.29 -11.70
CA ALA A 52 16.27 6.38 -10.57
C ALA A 52 15.50 6.87 -9.33
N LYS A 53 15.58 8.17 -9.02
CA LYS A 53 14.87 8.78 -7.89
C LYS A 53 13.36 8.82 -8.13
N ILE A 54 12.94 9.08 -9.37
CA ILE A 54 11.53 9.05 -9.78
C ILE A 54 10.97 7.64 -9.61
N ALA A 55 11.66 6.63 -10.15
CA ALA A 55 11.29 5.23 -10.00
C ALA A 55 11.18 4.81 -8.54
N GLU A 56 12.18 5.14 -7.71
CA GLU A 56 12.15 4.85 -6.27
C GLU A 56 10.93 5.48 -5.58
N THR A 57 10.66 6.76 -5.88
CA THR A 57 9.55 7.50 -5.27
C THR A 57 8.21 6.90 -5.68
N VAL A 58 8.01 6.62 -6.97
CA VAL A 58 6.77 6.03 -7.47
C VAL A 58 6.59 4.61 -6.92
N GLY A 59 7.66 3.82 -6.85
CA GLY A 59 7.63 2.50 -6.23
C GLY A 59 7.17 2.54 -4.77
N LYS A 60 7.67 3.50 -3.97
CA LYS A 60 7.21 3.70 -2.58
C LYS A 60 5.72 4.04 -2.51
N VAL A 61 5.24 4.94 -3.36
CA VAL A 61 3.82 5.29 -3.42
C VAL A 61 2.96 4.07 -3.79
N ALA A 62 3.39 3.27 -4.78
CA ALA A 62 2.69 2.05 -5.15
C ALA A 62 2.61 1.05 -3.97
N THR A 63 3.70 0.87 -3.22
CA THR A 63 3.71 0.04 -2.00
C THR A 63 2.79 0.60 -0.92
N GLU A 64 2.81 1.91 -0.67
CA GLU A 64 1.96 2.55 0.33
C GLU A 64 0.47 2.34 0.02
N LEU A 65 0.07 2.49 -1.25
CA LEU A 65 -1.31 2.25 -1.68
C LEU A 65 -1.76 0.81 -1.42
N LYS A 66 -0.90 -0.18 -1.70
CA LYS A 66 -1.19 -1.59 -1.39
C LYS A 66 -1.38 -1.82 0.11
N VAL A 67 -0.52 -1.23 0.95
CA VAL A 67 -0.62 -1.33 2.41
C VAL A 67 -1.93 -0.69 2.89
N LYS A 68 -2.27 0.51 2.42
CA LYS A 68 -3.55 1.17 2.75
C LYS A 68 -4.75 0.31 2.37
N LYS A 69 -4.71 -0.36 1.21
CA LYS A 69 -5.77 -1.29 0.81
C LYS A 69 -5.88 -2.49 1.76
N LEU A 70 -4.76 -3.13 2.09
CA LEU A 70 -4.75 -4.24 3.06
C LEU A 70 -5.29 -3.81 4.43
N LEU A 71 -4.92 -2.62 4.91
CA LEU A 71 -5.44 -2.07 6.15
C LEU A 71 -6.94 -1.75 6.07
N SER A 72 -7.42 -1.25 4.92
CA SER A 72 -8.85 -1.02 4.70
C SER A 72 -9.63 -2.33 4.72
N ASP A 73 -9.14 -3.38 4.05
CA ASP A 73 -9.78 -4.69 4.03
C ASP A 73 -9.79 -5.31 5.45
N PHE A 74 -8.69 -5.15 6.20
CA PHE A 74 -8.59 -5.56 7.59
C PHE A 74 -9.60 -4.82 8.48
N ALA A 75 -9.68 -3.49 8.39
CA ALA A 75 -10.62 -2.70 9.19
C ALA A 75 -12.09 -3.10 8.93
N THR A 76 -12.45 -3.39 7.67
CA THR A 76 -13.79 -3.91 7.32
C THR A 76 -14.04 -5.26 8.00
N LYS A 77 -13.06 -6.17 7.96
CA LYS A 77 -13.23 -7.50 8.55
C LYS A 77 -13.45 -7.45 10.06
N GLU A 78 -12.62 -6.67 10.77
CA GLU A 78 -12.79 -6.51 12.22
C GLU A 78 -14.11 -5.78 12.55
N GLY A 79 -14.41 -4.69 11.84
CA GLY A 79 -15.55 -3.81 12.15
C GLY A 79 -16.93 -4.29 11.67
N GLU A 80 -16.99 -5.17 10.68
CA GLU A 80 -18.27 -5.69 10.16
C GLU A 80 -18.43 -7.18 10.44
N GLU A 81 -17.46 -8.01 10.05
CA GLU A 81 -17.60 -9.47 10.11
C GLU A 81 -17.48 -9.99 11.55
N HIS A 82 -16.43 -9.60 12.28
CA HIS A 82 -16.18 -10.10 13.63
C HIS A 82 -17.16 -9.52 14.64
N ILE A 83 -17.47 -8.22 14.60
CA ILE A 83 -18.52 -7.61 15.44
C ILE A 83 -19.86 -8.33 15.25
N SER A 84 -20.27 -8.57 14.00
CA SER A 84 -21.52 -9.26 13.69
C SER A 84 -21.53 -10.70 14.24
N THR A 85 -20.41 -11.41 14.10
CA THR A 85 -20.24 -12.77 14.62
C THR A 85 -20.34 -12.82 16.14
N TYR A 86 -19.59 -11.97 16.85
CA TYR A 86 -19.62 -11.92 18.31
C TYR A 86 -21.00 -11.55 18.84
N ASN A 87 -21.65 -10.53 18.27
CA ASN A 87 -22.99 -10.12 18.68
C ASN A 87 -24.02 -11.24 18.47
N LYS A 88 -23.93 -11.98 17.36
CA LYS A 88 -24.83 -13.11 17.09
C LYS A 88 -24.67 -14.22 18.13
N ILE A 89 -23.43 -14.56 18.50
CA ILE A 89 -23.17 -15.61 19.50
C ILE A 89 -23.58 -15.12 20.89
N ALA A 90 -23.33 -13.85 21.23
CA ALA A 90 -23.73 -13.25 22.49
C ALA A 90 -25.25 -13.33 22.70
N MET A 91 -26.05 -13.07 21.66
CA MET A 91 -27.51 -13.22 21.71
C MET A 91 -27.95 -14.66 22.00
N THR A 92 -27.28 -15.66 21.41
CA THR A 92 -27.54 -17.08 21.71
C THR A 92 -27.18 -17.42 23.15
N ALA A 93 -26.00 -17.00 23.62
CA ALA A 93 -25.55 -17.21 25.01
C ALA A 93 -26.56 -16.62 26.02
N LYS A 94 -27.06 -15.41 25.74
CA LYS A 94 -28.12 -14.77 26.52
C LYS A 94 -29.41 -15.58 26.56
N ALA A 95 -29.85 -16.11 25.42
CA ALA A 95 -31.05 -16.93 25.32
C ALA A 95 -30.93 -18.26 26.08
N GLU A 96 -29.72 -18.80 26.17
CA GLU A 96 -29.42 -20.05 26.89
C GLU A 96 -29.08 -19.82 28.38
N GLY A 97 -29.02 -18.57 28.84
CA GLY A 97 -28.79 -18.21 30.24
C GLY A 97 -27.33 -18.08 30.67
N TYR A 98 -26.38 -18.07 29.72
CA TYR A 98 -24.95 -17.86 29.97
C TYR A 98 -24.59 -16.37 29.96
N ALA A 99 -24.98 -15.66 31.03
CA ALA A 99 -24.83 -14.21 31.13
C ALA A 99 -23.36 -13.73 31.16
N ASP A 100 -22.47 -14.51 31.75
CA ASP A 100 -21.02 -14.25 31.76
C ASP A 100 -20.41 -14.38 30.35
N ILE A 101 -20.85 -15.38 29.59
CA ILE A 101 -20.42 -15.57 28.20
C ILE A 101 -20.96 -14.46 27.30
N GLU A 102 -22.22 -14.05 27.46
CA GLU A 102 -22.77 -12.89 26.73
C GLU A 102 -21.93 -11.64 26.99
N ALA A 103 -21.69 -11.29 28.26
CA ALA A 103 -20.92 -10.11 28.61
C ALA A 103 -19.50 -10.13 28.02
N MET A 104 -18.82 -11.29 28.06
CA MET A 104 -17.50 -11.46 27.46
C MET A 104 -17.52 -11.25 25.94
N LEU A 105 -18.49 -11.83 25.22
CA LEU A 105 -18.57 -11.70 23.76
C LEU A 105 -18.95 -10.27 23.33
N CYS A 106 -19.79 -9.58 24.09
CA CYS A 106 -20.06 -8.16 23.87
C CYS A 106 -18.80 -7.31 24.04
N ALA A 107 -17.96 -7.61 25.04
CA ALA A 107 -16.68 -6.92 25.24
C ALA A 107 -15.71 -7.14 24.06
N PHE A 108 -15.64 -8.36 23.51
CA PHE A 108 -14.85 -8.62 22.30
C PHE A 108 -15.37 -7.84 21.09
N ALA A 109 -16.69 -7.76 20.88
CA ALA A 109 -17.26 -6.94 19.82
C ALA A 109 -16.87 -5.44 19.96
N GLU A 110 -16.80 -4.91 21.18
CA GLU A 110 -16.32 -3.54 21.43
C GLU A 110 -14.82 -3.37 21.15
N GLU A 111 -14.01 -4.40 21.41
CA GLU A 111 -12.58 -4.39 21.10
C GLU A 111 -12.36 -4.41 19.59
N GLU A 112 -13.08 -5.24 18.84
CA GLU A 112 -13.02 -5.26 17.37
C GLU A 112 -13.42 -3.92 16.75
N ALA A 113 -14.41 -3.23 17.34
CA ALA A 113 -14.79 -1.89 16.92
C ALA A 113 -13.64 -0.89 17.06
N LYS A 114 -12.89 -0.94 18.16
CA LYS A 114 -11.73 -0.07 18.41
C LYS A 114 -10.57 -0.39 17.48
N ILE A 115 -10.34 -1.67 17.18
CA ILE A 115 -9.33 -2.11 16.22
C ILE A 115 -9.67 -1.59 14.83
N ALA A 116 -10.91 -1.80 14.38
CA ALA A 116 -11.40 -1.32 13.09
C ALA A 116 -11.29 0.21 12.97
N GLU A 117 -11.67 0.96 14.01
CA GLU A 117 -11.53 2.42 14.03
C GLU A 117 -10.06 2.86 13.93
N THR A 118 -9.18 2.22 14.70
CA THR A 118 -7.76 2.56 14.74
C THR A 118 -7.09 2.27 13.40
N VAL A 119 -7.34 1.10 12.83
CA VAL A 119 -6.78 0.71 11.53
C VAL A 119 -7.38 1.55 10.41
N GLY A 120 -8.68 1.84 10.46
CA GLY A 120 -9.36 2.71 9.50
C GLY A 120 -8.76 4.11 9.41
N LYS A 121 -8.32 4.68 10.55
CA LYS A 121 -7.59 5.97 10.58
C LYS A 121 -6.23 5.91 9.89
N VAL A 122 -5.53 4.78 9.96
CA VAL A 122 -4.24 4.58 9.28
C VAL A 122 -4.43 4.29 7.79
N ALA A 123 -5.52 3.63 7.42
CA ALA A 123 -5.85 3.29 6.03
C ALA A 123 -6.34 4.50 5.21
N ALA A 124 -6.91 5.53 5.86
CA ALA A 124 -7.37 6.77 5.23
C ALA A 124 -6.22 7.57 4.58
#